data_AF-A0A2I1D9M8-F1
#
_entry.id   AF-A0A2I1D9M8-F1
#
_cell.length_a   1.000
_cell.length_b   1.000
_cell.length_c   1.000
_cell.angle_alpha   90.00
_cell.angle_beta   90.00
_cell.angle_gamma   90.00
#
_symmetry.space_group_name_H-M   'P 1'
#
loop_
_entity.id
_entity.type
_entity.pdbx_description
1 polymer ?
#
loop_
_entity_poly.entity_id
_entity_poly.type
_entity_poly.pdbx_seq_one_letter_code
_entity_poly.pdbx_strand_id
1 'polypeptide(L)'
;MNLLTYLHALLALPILATALPAPATEYTYTTVVKDATIVRSGNCTDCPSGECNQCTLGLKDTLMASATGEDESQILVGLEQPMPGFSVKSCSILFPGFGDLLPNEFKVTFALALSSDWDEATVNGDNAPPSAPAFKTVTVPPLTRSMDYVDITPACRSAGIDGRFSLYLTALSEHAEIWGKDSGNAAMLKIVPL
;
A
#
# COMPACT_ATOMS: atom_id res chain seq x y z
N MET A 1 -24.44 -81.50 -22.99
CA MET A 1 -23.00 -81.14 -22.89
C MET A 1 -22.86 -79.73 -23.42
N ASN A 2 -22.87 -78.69 -22.57
CA ASN A 2 -21.68 -78.11 -21.88
C ASN A 2 -20.51 -77.98 -22.89
N LEU A 3 -19.93 -76.82 -23.18
CA LEU A 3 -19.39 -75.87 -22.21
C LEU A 3 -18.92 -74.57 -22.93
N LEU A 4 -19.23 -73.42 -22.30
CA LEU A 4 -18.51 -72.12 -22.27
C LEU A 4 -17.70 -71.64 -23.48
N THR A 5 -18.09 -70.48 -24.02
CA THR A 5 -17.16 -69.44 -24.51
C THR A 5 -17.86 -68.08 -24.43
N TYR A 6 -17.79 -67.41 -23.27
CA TYR A 6 -18.11 -65.99 -23.13
C TYR A 6 -17.27 -65.40 -21.99
N LEU A 7 -17.01 -64.09 -22.07
CA LEU A 7 -16.16 -63.22 -21.23
C LEU A 7 -14.66 -63.28 -21.58
N HIS A 8 -14.01 -62.19 -21.97
CA HIS A 8 -14.05 -60.88 -21.34
C HIS A 8 -13.80 -59.78 -22.39
N ALA A 9 -14.83 -59.01 -22.75
CA ALA A 9 -14.65 -57.72 -23.39
C ALA A 9 -14.58 -56.65 -22.30
N LEU A 10 -13.53 -55.83 -22.38
CA LEU A 10 -13.16 -54.77 -21.47
C LEU A 10 -14.33 -53.82 -21.16
N LEU A 11 -14.55 -53.54 -19.88
CA LEU A 11 -15.23 -52.34 -19.40
C LEU A 11 -14.23 -51.51 -18.60
N ALA A 12 -13.37 -50.79 -19.32
CA ALA A 12 -12.63 -49.67 -18.74
C ALA A 12 -13.58 -48.47 -18.73
N LEU A 13 -14.24 -48.22 -17.59
CA LEU A 13 -14.96 -46.97 -17.35
C LEU A 13 -13.92 -45.83 -17.30
N PRO A 14 -13.98 -44.81 -18.17
CA PRO A 14 -13.22 -43.60 -17.94
C PRO A 14 -13.92 -42.86 -16.80
N ILE A 15 -13.29 -42.81 -15.62
CA ILE A 15 -13.67 -41.87 -14.57
C ILE A 15 -13.31 -40.48 -15.10
N LEU A 16 -14.28 -39.82 -15.74
CA LEU A 16 -14.15 -38.42 -16.11
C LEU A 16 -14.19 -37.60 -14.82
N ALA A 17 -13.03 -37.39 -14.21
CA ALA A 17 -12.88 -36.44 -13.12
C ALA A 17 -13.19 -35.05 -13.68
N THR A 18 -14.39 -34.54 -13.41
CA THR A 18 -14.75 -33.15 -13.66
C THR A 18 -13.91 -32.29 -12.72
N ALA A 19 -12.76 -31.83 -13.18
CA ALA A 19 -12.02 -30.75 -12.52
C ALA A 19 -12.90 -29.50 -12.61
N LEU A 20 -13.70 -29.25 -11.56
CA LEU A 20 -14.34 -27.95 -11.39
C LEU A 20 -13.21 -26.92 -11.26
N PRO A 21 -13.14 -25.89 -12.13
CA PRO A 21 -12.19 -24.81 -11.94
C PRO A 21 -12.46 -24.21 -10.56
N ALA A 22 -11.41 -24.06 -9.75
CA ALA A 22 -11.52 -23.33 -8.50
C ALA A 22 -12.07 -21.93 -8.82
N PRO A 23 -13.00 -21.39 -8.00
CA PRO A 23 -13.49 -20.04 -8.21
C PRO A 23 -12.29 -19.09 -8.25
N ALA A 24 -12.18 -18.31 -9.32
CA ALA A 24 -11.16 -17.27 -9.39
C ALA A 24 -11.42 -16.30 -8.23
N THR A 25 -10.44 -16.12 -7.35
CA THR A 25 -10.50 -15.04 -6.36
C THR A 25 -10.53 -13.74 -7.14
N GLU A 26 -11.70 -13.10 -7.17
CA GLU A 26 -11.84 -11.77 -7.76
C GLU A 26 -11.02 -10.79 -6.91
N TYR A 27 -10.22 -9.97 -7.59
CA TYR A 27 -9.46 -8.91 -6.96
C TYR A 27 -9.65 -7.63 -7.76
N THR A 28 -9.65 -6.50 -7.05
CA THR A 28 -9.75 -5.17 -7.65
C THR A 28 -8.47 -4.40 -7.36
N TYR A 29 -8.02 -3.64 -8.35
CA TYR A 29 -6.92 -2.71 -8.19
C TYR A 29 -7.43 -1.27 -8.19
N THR A 30 -6.93 -0.47 -7.27
CA THR A 30 -7.04 0.99 -7.30
C THR A 30 -5.66 1.61 -7.09
N THR A 31 -5.54 2.92 -7.32
CA THR A 31 -4.30 3.66 -7.08
C THR A 31 -4.51 4.69 -5.99
N VAL A 32 -3.42 5.17 -5.40
CA VAL A 32 -3.43 6.35 -4.53
C VAL A 32 -4.10 7.52 -5.28
N VAL A 33 -5.00 8.22 -4.59
CA VAL A 33 -5.75 9.36 -5.14
C VAL A 33 -5.21 10.71 -4.67
N LYS A 34 -4.51 10.73 -3.53
CA LYS A 34 -3.89 11.91 -2.93
C LYS A 34 -2.58 11.51 -2.26
N ASP A 35 -1.55 12.33 -2.34
CA ASP A 35 -0.33 12.19 -1.56
C ASP A 35 0.31 13.52 -1.17
N ALA A 36 1.08 13.47 -0.09
CA ALA A 36 1.90 14.58 0.35
C ALA A 36 3.07 14.12 1.20
N THR A 37 4.17 14.88 1.14
CA THR A 37 5.22 14.82 2.16
C THR A 37 4.84 15.75 3.31
N ILE A 38 4.74 15.20 4.52
CA ILE A 38 4.48 15.94 5.76
C ILE A 38 5.80 16.11 6.50
N VAL A 39 6.38 17.30 6.44
CA VAL A 39 7.59 17.65 7.19
C VAL A 39 7.20 18.12 8.59
N ARG A 40 7.81 17.56 9.61
CA ARG A 40 7.63 17.91 11.03
C ARG A 40 8.79 18.76 11.54
N SER A 41 10.00 18.43 11.12
CA SER A 41 11.25 19.14 11.45
C SER A 41 12.28 18.87 10.37
N GLY A 42 13.32 19.72 10.29
CA GLY A 42 14.43 19.52 9.37
C GLY A 42 14.92 20.78 8.68
N ASN A 43 15.64 20.60 7.58
CA ASN A 43 16.04 21.69 6.70
C ASN A 43 15.05 21.87 5.53
N CYS A 44 14.38 23.02 5.47
CA CYS A 44 13.37 23.34 4.46
C CYS A 44 13.67 24.64 3.73
N THR A 45 14.88 24.75 3.15
CA THR A 45 15.30 25.92 2.37
C THR A 45 14.32 26.34 1.26
N ASP A 46 13.55 25.39 0.72
CA ASP A 46 12.57 25.65 -0.33
C ASP A 46 11.18 26.03 0.19
N CYS A 47 10.97 26.09 1.51
CA CYS A 47 9.69 26.48 2.11
C CYS A 47 9.54 28.01 2.13
N PRO A 48 8.50 28.60 1.49
CA PRO A 48 8.33 30.05 1.44
C PRO A 48 8.19 30.73 2.81
N SER A 49 7.66 30.04 3.81
CA SER A 49 7.52 30.58 5.18
C SER A 49 8.82 30.52 5.98
N GLY A 50 9.80 29.73 5.54
CA GLY A 50 10.99 29.36 6.33
C GLY A 50 10.70 28.38 7.47
N GLU A 51 9.43 28.03 7.71
CA GLU A 51 8.98 27.11 8.76
C GLU A 51 8.67 25.74 8.13
N CYS A 52 9.41 24.71 8.54
CA CYS A 52 9.38 23.42 7.84
C CYS A 52 8.06 22.67 7.99
N ASN A 53 7.45 22.76 9.18
CA ASN A 53 6.12 22.27 9.47
C ASN A 53 5.00 22.96 8.66
N GLN A 54 5.27 24.12 8.05
CA GLN A 54 4.31 24.83 7.21
C GLN A 54 4.51 24.57 5.72
N CYS A 55 5.55 23.83 5.35
CA CYS A 55 5.82 23.51 3.97
C CYS A 55 4.71 22.61 3.41
N THR A 56 4.09 23.04 2.33
CA THR A 56 3.07 22.27 1.63
C THR A 56 3.74 21.53 0.48
N LEU A 57 3.97 20.23 0.68
CA LEU A 57 4.68 19.36 -0.26
C LEU A 57 3.76 18.26 -0.81
N GLY A 58 2.49 18.58 -1.05
CA GLY A 58 1.62 17.78 -1.90
C GLY A 58 1.92 18.00 -3.39
N LEU A 59 1.42 17.10 -4.24
CA LEU A 59 1.52 17.18 -5.71
C LEU A 59 2.97 17.15 -6.25
N LYS A 60 3.90 16.62 -5.47
CA LYS A 60 5.30 16.44 -5.90
C LYS A 60 5.45 15.10 -6.62
N ASP A 61 6.36 15.06 -7.60
CA ASP A 61 6.68 13.83 -8.33
C ASP A 61 7.31 12.76 -7.42
N THR A 62 7.93 13.20 -6.32
CA THR A 62 8.53 12.34 -5.31
C THR A 62 8.08 12.74 -3.92
N LEU A 63 8.04 11.75 -3.04
CA LEU A 63 7.57 11.82 -1.66
C LEU A 63 8.70 11.37 -0.73
N MET A 64 8.85 12.03 0.41
CA MET A 64 9.96 11.76 1.34
C MET A 64 9.45 11.24 2.67
N ALA A 65 10.11 10.20 3.19
CA ALA A 65 9.96 9.72 4.55
C ALA A 65 11.32 9.68 5.25
N SER A 66 11.38 10.21 6.47
CA SER A 66 12.55 10.17 7.34
C SER A 66 12.11 10.33 8.79
N ALA A 67 12.71 9.59 9.71
CA ALA A 67 12.63 9.85 11.14
C ALA A 67 14.05 9.87 11.74
N THR A 68 14.98 10.50 11.02
CA THR A 68 16.30 10.80 11.55
C THR A 68 16.18 11.93 12.57
N GLY A 69 17.11 12.01 13.52
CA GLY A 69 17.06 13.05 14.57
C GLY A 69 17.23 14.48 14.04
N GLU A 70 17.62 14.63 12.76
CA GLU A 70 17.84 15.91 12.09
C GLU A 70 16.68 16.29 11.18
N ASP A 71 16.03 15.32 10.50
CA ASP A 71 14.88 15.56 9.64
C ASP A 71 13.77 14.54 9.91
N GLU A 72 12.59 15.03 10.26
CA GLU A 72 11.39 14.23 10.43
C GLU A 72 10.38 14.56 9.32
N SER A 73 10.15 13.60 8.44
CA SER A 73 9.16 13.66 7.37
C SER A 73 8.39 12.34 7.24
N GLN A 74 7.12 12.45 6.90
CA GLN A 74 6.23 11.31 6.71
C GLN A 74 5.54 11.43 5.37
N ILE A 75 5.36 10.32 4.68
CA ILE A 75 4.51 10.29 3.49
C ILE A 75 3.09 10.05 3.94
N LEU A 76 2.17 10.94 3.57
CA LEU A 76 0.74 10.76 3.73
C LEU A 76 0.15 10.36 2.39
N VAL A 77 -0.52 9.21 2.32
CA VAL A 77 -1.24 8.76 1.12
C VAL A 77 -2.72 8.57 1.41
N GLY A 78 -3.56 9.00 0.50
CA GLY A 78 -5.01 8.86 0.52
C GLY A 78 -5.43 7.83 -0.52
N LEU A 79 -6.27 6.87 -0.10
CA LEU A 79 -6.76 5.80 -0.93
C LEU A 79 -8.29 5.77 -0.93
N GLU A 80 -8.83 5.28 -2.04
CA GLU A 80 -10.24 4.99 -2.20
C GLU A 80 -10.40 3.56 -2.70
N GLN A 81 -11.26 2.80 -2.03
CA GLN A 81 -11.67 1.47 -2.45
C GLN A 81 -13.14 1.49 -2.88
N PRO A 82 -13.54 0.65 -3.85
CA PRO A 82 -14.88 0.67 -4.42
C PRO A 82 -15.93 0.01 -3.50
N MET A 83 -15.59 -0.21 -2.22
CA MET A 83 -16.45 -0.86 -1.23
C MET A 83 -16.12 -0.35 0.17
N PRO A 84 -17.07 -0.43 1.11
CA PRO A 84 -16.80 -0.13 2.51
C PRO A 84 -15.80 -1.10 3.13
N GLY A 85 -15.04 -0.65 4.13
CA GLY A 85 -14.00 -1.46 4.77
C GLY A 85 -14.48 -2.80 5.35
N PHE A 86 -15.73 -2.88 5.81
CA PHE A 86 -16.30 -4.14 6.34
C PHE A 86 -16.52 -5.22 5.27
N SER A 87 -16.43 -4.89 3.98
CA SER A 87 -16.55 -5.83 2.85
C SER A 87 -15.20 -6.37 2.37
N VAL A 88 -14.10 -6.00 3.03
CA VAL A 88 -12.73 -6.37 2.63
C VAL A 88 -12.24 -7.62 3.37
N LYS A 89 -11.94 -8.66 2.60
CA LYS A 89 -11.27 -9.86 3.12
C LYS A 89 -9.81 -9.59 3.41
N SER A 90 -9.07 -9.08 2.43
CA SER A 90 -7.68 -8.67 2.57
C SER A 90 -7.34 -7.57 1.58
N CYS A 91 -6.31 -6.80 1.87
CA CYS A 91 -5.75 -5.87 0.91
C CYS A 91 -4.24 -5.71 1.09
N SER A 92 -3.57 -5.32 0.02
CA SER A 92 -2.12 -5.07 0.05
C SER A 92 -1.77 -3.91 -0.85
N ILE A 93 -0.78 -3.12 -0.46
CA ILE A 93 -0.31 -1.97 -1.22
C ILE A 93 1.09 -2.22 -1.78
N LEU A 94 1.32 -1.79 -3.01
CA LEU A 94 2.61 -1.79 -3.67
C LEU A 94 3.04 -0.35 -3.92
N PHE A 95 4.22 0.03 -3.41
CA PHE A 95 4.89 1.26 -3.79
C PHE A 95 5.87 0.93 -4.92
N PRO A 96 5.72 1.55 -6.11
CA PRO A 96 6.38 1.10 -7.34
C PRO A 96 7.89 1.31 -7.35
N GLY A 97 8.43 2.03 -6.37
CA GLY A 97 9.85 1.96 -6.06
C GLY A 97 10.37 3.17 -5.32
N PHE A 98 11.63 3.07 -4.92
CA PHE A 98 12.40 4.18 -4.37
C PHE A 98 13.02 5.01 -5.50
N GLY A 99 13.13 6.33 -5.30
CA GLY A 99 13.84 7.22 -6.20
C GLY A 99 15.32 6.83 -6.31
N ASP A 100 15.92 6.49 -5.17
CA ASP A 100 17.31 6.06 -5.03
C ASP A 100 17.46 4.63 -4.49
N LEU A 101 18.57 3.99 -4.86
CA LEU A 101 19.00 2.73 -4.26
C LEU A 101 19.73 3.01 -2.94
N LEU A 102 19.02 2.81 -1.83
CA LEU A 102 19.59 3.03 -0.50
C LEU A 102 20.61 1.93 -0.16
N PRO A 103 21.83 2.29 0.28
CA PRO A 103 22.92 1.33 0.48
C PRO A 103 22.75 0.47 1.75
N ASN A 104 21.91 0.91 2.67
CA ASN A 104 21.71 0.29 3.97
C ASN A 104 20.31 -0.34 4.07
N GLU A 105 20.19 -1.33 4.95
CA GLU A 105 18.88 -1.81 5.39
C GLU A 105 18.18 -0.72 6.20
N PHE A 106 16.88 -0.54 5.99
CA PHE A 106 16.06 0.39 6.77
C PHE A 106 14.67 -0.17 7.02
N LYS A 107 13.94 0.46 7.95
CA LYS A 107 12.58 0.06 8.32
C LYS A 107 11.58 1.11 7.90
N VAL A 108 10.49 0.68 7.28
CA VAL A 108 9.33 1.50 6.96
C VAL A 108 8.17 1.08 7.85
N THR A 109 7.58 2.03 8.58
CA THR A 109 6.36 1.81 9.35
C THR A 109 5.15 2.32 8.59
N PHE A 110 4.02 1.66 8.81
CA PHE A 110 2.72 2.05 8.29
C PHE A 110 1.77 2.32 9.46
N ALA A 111 1.14 3.48 9.44
CA ALA A 111 0.16 3.89 10.42
C ALA A 111 -1.08 4.45 9.73
N LEU A 112 -2.23 4.39 10.41
CA LEU A 112 -3.45 5.02 9.93
C LEU A 112 -3.43 6.52 10.21
N ALA A 113 -3.85 7.33 9.24
CA ALA A 113 -4.29 8.68 9.56
C ALA A 113 -5.73 8.62 10.10
N LEU A 114 -6.02 9.38 11.16
CA LEU A 114 -7.35 9.37 11.79
C LEU A 114 -8.43 10.08 10.96
N SER A 115 -8.06 10.73 9.85
CA SER A 115 -8.98 11.32 8.87
C SER A 115 -8.38 11.26 7.45
N SER A 116 -9.26 11.27 6.44
CA SER A 116 -8.91 11.32 5.01
C SER A 116 -9.40 12.60 4.30
N ASP A 117 -9.92 13.57 5.06
CA ASP A 117 -10.52 14.81 4.54
C ASP A 117 -9.50 15.94 4.28
N TRP A 118 -8.21 15.60 4.20
CA TRP A 118 -7.12 16.52 3.92
C TRP A 118 -6.97 16.80 2.42
N ASP A 119 -6.34 17.93 2.08
CA ASP A 119 -6.13 18.42 0.72
C ASP A 119 -4.63 18.59 0.44
N GLU A 120 -4.15 18.01 -0.66
CA GLU A 120 -2.74 18.02 -1.08
C GLU A 120 -2.19 19.44 -1.24
N ALA A 121 -3.02 20.39 -1.66
CA ALA A 121 -2.63 21.77 -1.91
C ALA A 121 -2.49 22.61 -0.63
N THR A 122 -2.85 22.06 0.54
CA THR A 122 -2.79 22.79 1.82
C THR A 122 -2.24 21.99 2.99
N VAL A 123 -2.13 20.66 2.85
CA VAL A 123 -1.70 19.80 3.95
C VAL A 123 -0.21 20.01 4.26
N ASN A 124 0.10 20.18 5.54
CA ASN A 124 1.44 20.40 6.05
C ASN A 124 1.56 19.82 7.48
N GLY A 125 2.73 19.97 8.12
CA GLY A 125 2.94 19.51 9.49
C GLY A 125 1.95 20.07 10.51
N ASP A 126 1.43 21.28 10.33
CA ASP A 126 0.52 21.91 11.30
C ASP A 126 -0.91 21.35 11.22
N ASN A 127 -1.39 21.02 10.02
CA ASN A 127 -2.79 20.62 9.80
C ASN A 127 -2.98 19.15 9.36
N ALA A 128 -1.87 18.41 9.16
CA ALA A 128 -1.94 17.01 8.79
C ALA A 128 -2.73 16.19 9.83
N PRO A 129 -3.59 15.26 9.38
CA PRO A 129 -4.43 14.48 10.29
C PRO A 129 -3.57 13.72 11.30
N PRO A 130 -4.00 13.57 12.57
CA PRO A 130 -3.23 12.80 13.54
C PRO A 130 -3.01 11.36 13.09
N SER A 131 -1.86 10.79 13.43
CA SER A 131 -1.53 9.38 13.18
C SER A 131 -1.96 8.50 14.34
N ALA A 132 -2.51 7.33 14.03
CA ALA A 132 -2.59 6.21 14.97
C ALA A 132 -1.19 5.60 15.20
N PRO A 133 -1.01 4.71 16.20
CA PRO A 133 0.18 3.89 16.28
C PRO A 133 0.40 3.06 15.00
N ALA A 134 1.66 2.80 14.67
CA ALA A 134 2.00 1.96 13.53
C ALA A 134 1.46 0.53 13.74
N PHE A 135 0.77 0.02 12.72
CA PHE A 135 0.22 -1.35 12.74
C PHE A 135 1.08 -2.34 11.95
N LYS A 136 2.02 -1.84 11.14
CA LYS A 136 2.93 -2.66 10.33
C LYS A 136 4.30 -2.02 10.26
N THR A 137 5.34 -2.85 10.29
CA THR A 137 6.72 -2.47 9.97
C THR A 137 7.25 -3.44 8.93
N VAL A 138 7.92 -2.91 7.93
CA VAL A 138 8.58 -3.65 6.86
C VAL A 138 10.08 -3.32 6.91
N THR A 139 10.91 -4.35 6.92
CA THR A 139 12.35 -4.20 6.74
C THR A 139 12.65 -4.24 5.24
N VAL A 140 13.31 -3.21 4.73
CA VAL A 140 13.69 -3.07 3.33
C VAL A 140 15.18 -3.41 3.20
N PRO A 141 15.55 -4.45 2.44
CA PRO A 141 16.96 -4.81 2.24
C PRO A 141 17.73 -3.70 1.50
N PRO A 142 19.06 -3.63 1.68
CA PRO A 142 19.89 -2.67 0.96
C PRO A 142 19.82 -2.91 -0.55
N LEU A 143 19.97 -1.82 -1.32
CA LEU A 143 20.00 -1.81 -2.80
C LEU A 143 18.75 -2.41 -3.45
N THR A 144 17.61 -2.34 -2.74
CA THR A 144 16.30 -2.77 -3.25
C THR A 144 15.61 -1.63 -4.00
N ARG A 145 14.96 -1.94 -5.14
CA ARG A 145 14.22 -0.94 -5.94
C ARG A 145 12.81 -0.67 -5.46
N SER A 146 12.16 -1.62 -4.81
CA SER A 146 10.78 -1.50 -4.35
C SER A 146 10.52 -2.43 -3.18
N MET A 147 9.56 -2.06 -2.34
CA MET A 147 8.99 -3.01 -1.38
C MET A 147 8.12 -4.03 -2.12
N ASP A 148 8.06 -5.26 -1.61
CA ASP A 148 6.99 -6.19 -1.98
C ASP A 148 5.62 -5.65 -1.53
N TYR A 149 4.54 -6.29 -1.98
CA TYR A 149 3.20 -5.98 -1.49
C TYR A 149 3.14 -6.05 0.04
N VAL A 150 2.76 -4.92 0.64
CA VAL A 150 2.60 -4.80 2.09
C VAL A 150 1.14 -5.06 2.44
N ASP A 151 0.89 -6.06 3.28
CA ASP A 151 -0.44 -6.29 3.85
C ASP A 151 -0.84 -5.11 4.74
N ILE A 152 -1.87 -4.39 4.28
CA ILE A 152 -2.49 -3.25 4.96
C ILE A 152 -3.96 -3.51 5.24
N THR A 153 -4.36 -4.78 5.35
CA THR A 153 -5.74 -5.20 5.66
C THR A 153 -6.36 -4.44 6.84
N PRO A 154 -5.65 -4.16 7.95
CA PRO A 154 -6.21 -3.35 9.03
C PRO A 154 -6.69 -1.97 8.58
N ALA A 155 -5.98 -1.33 7.64
CA ALA A 155 -6.30 -0.01 7.14
C ALA A 155 -7.46 -0.01 6.12
N CYS A 156 -7.51 -0.99 5.22
CA CYS A 156 -8.66 -1.09 4.33
C CYS A 156 -9.94 -1.38 5.12
N ARG A 157 -9.86 -2.17 6.19
CA ARG A 157 -11.02 -2.44 7.05
C ARG A 157 -11.46 -1.24 7.89
N SER A 158 -10.58 -0.25 8.11
CA SER A 158 -10.94 0.99 8.79
C SER A 158 -11.53 2.05 7.86
N ALA A 159 -11.58 1.80 6.55
CA ALA A 159 -12.17 2.76 5.61
C ALA A 159 -13.64 3.01 5.91
N GLY A 160 -14.06 4.26 5.66
CA GLY A 160 -15.44 4.69 5.84
C GLY A 160 -16.43 3.97 4.93
N ILE A 161 -17.70 4.35 5.03
CA ILE A 161 -18.77 3.85 4.14
C ILE A 161 -18.48 4.26 2.68
N ASP A 162 -17.80 5.38 2.50
CA ASP A 162 -17.31 5.91 1.23
C ASP A 162 -16.03 5.20 0.73
N GLY A 163 -15.50 4.22 1.45
CA GLY A 163 -14.29 3.50 1.06
C GLY A 163 -13.01 4.33 1.16
N ARG A 164 -13.04 5.54 1.73
CA ARG A 164 -11.85 6.39 1.85
C ARG A 164 -11.07 6.06 3.13
N PHE A 165 -9.75 6.02 3.02
CA PHE A 165 -8.82 5.91 4.15
C PHE A 165 -7.47 6.52 3.78
N SER A 166 -6.64 6.81 4.78
CA SER A 166 -5.32 7.40 4.58
C SER A 166 -4.28 6.73 5.47
N LEU A 167 -3.04 6.69 4.98
CA LEU A 167 -1.91 6.04 5.61
C LEU A 167 -0.73 6.99 5.74
N TYR A 168 -0.03 6.88 6.86
CA TYR A 168 1.32 7.40 7.01
C TYR A 168 2.34 6.32 6.76
N LEU A 169 3.42 6.71 6.06
CA LEU A 169 4.65 5.96 5.96
C LEU A 169 5.77 6.75 6.60
N THR A 170 6.63 6.06 7.35
CA THR A 170 7.81 6.66 7.98
C THR A 170 9.01 5.74 7.86
N ALA A 171 10.13 6.26 7.38
CA ALA A 171 11.39 5.52 7.29
C ALA A 171 12.23 5.81 8.56
N LEU A 172 12.44 4.80 9.39
CA LEU A 172 12.92 4.98 10.77
C LEU A 172 14.41 5.30 10.91
N SER A 173 15.21 5.01 9.90
CA SER A 173 16.67 5.06 10.00
C SER A 173 17.32 5.49 8.70
N GLU A 174 16.53 5.99 7.75
CA GLU A 174 17.04 6.46 6.48
C GLU A 174 16.09 7.46 5.84
N HIS A 175 16.61 8.25 4.91
CA HIS A 175 15.84 9.11 4.02
C HIS A 175 15.36 8.30 2.81
N ALA A 176 14.09 7.92 2.81
CA ALA A 176 13.48 7.20 1.69
C ALA A 176 12.69 8.17 0.81
N GLU A 177 13.12 8.27 -0.45
CA GLU A 177 12.34 8.91 -1.52
C GLU A 177 11.55 7.85 -2.28
N ILE A 178 10.26 8.08 -2.49
CA ILE A 178 9.33 7.20 -3.23
C ILE A 178 8.59 8.02 -4.28
N TRP A 179 8.20 7.41 -5.39
CA TRP A 179 7.41 8.05 -6.43
C TRP A 179 6.01 8.48 -5.94
N GLY A 180 5.63 9.72 -6.26
CA GLY A 180 4.28 10.26 -6.06
C GLY A 180 3.30 9.82 -7.14
N LYS A 181 2.01 10.05 -6.92
CA LYS A 181 0.92 9.57 -7.79
C LYS A 181 0.97 10.15 -9.20
N ASP A 182 1.44 11.39 -9.35
CA ASP A 182 1.46 12.09 -10.62
C ASP A 182 2.72 11.77 -11.46
N SER A 183 3.67 11.01 -10.90
CA SER A 183 4.91 10.59 -11.57
C SER A 183 4.72 9.54 -12.68
N GLY A 184 3.49 9.04 -12.87
CA GLY A 184 3.20 7.85 -13.68
C GLY A 184 3.50 6.53 -12.96
N ASN A 185 4.01 6.58 -11.73
CA ASN A 185 4.28 5.43 -10.86
C ASN A 185 3.51 5.60 -9.55
N ALA A 186 2.18 5.68 -9.61
CA ALA A 186 1.35 5.73 -8.42
C ALA A 186 1.37 4.41 -7.64
N ALA A 187 1.34 4.48 -6.31
CA ALA A 187 1.18 3.29 -5.48
C ALA A 187 -0.17 2.61 -5.74
N MET A 188 -0.16 1.28 -5.76
CA MET A 188 -1.29 0.47 -6.18
C MET A 188 -1.83 -0.37 -5.03
N LEU A 189 -3.13 -0.28 -4.81
CA LEU A 189 -3.87 -1.06 -3.83
C LEU A 189 -4.49 -2.28 -4.51
N LYS A 190 -4.20 -3.46 -3.99
CA LYS A 190 -4.86 -4.73 -4.35
C LYS A 190 -5.87 -5.08 -3.27
N ILE A 191 -7.12 -5.33 -3.65
CA ILE A 191 -8.23 -5.62 -2.72
C ILE A 191 -8.83 -6.97 -3.07
N VAL A 192 -9.09 -7.77 -2.04
CA VAL A 192 -9.87 -9.00 -2.14
C VAL A 192 -11.15 -8.80 -1.32
N PRO A 193 -12.33 -8.83 -1.95
CA PRO A 193 -13.61 -8.74 -1.24
C PRO A 193 -13.90 -10.00 -0.41
N LEU A 194 -14.79 -9.88 0.56
CA LEU A 194 -15.34 -11.00 1.34
C LEU A 194 -16.16 -11.98 0.50
#